data_AF-A0A1G5LWE7-F1
#
_entry.id   AF-A0A1G5LWE7-F1
#
_cell.length_a   1.000
_cell.length_b   1.000
_cell.length_c   1.000
_cell.angle_alpha   90.00
_cell.angle_beta   90.00
_cell.angle_gamma   90.00
#
_symmetry.space_group_name_H-M   'P 1'
#
loop_
_entity.id
_entity.type
_entity.pdbx_description
1 polymer ?
#
loop_
_entity_poly.entity_id
_entity_poly.type
_entity_poly.pdbx_seq_one_letter_code
_entity_poly.pdbx_strand_id
1 'polypeptide(L)'
;MTAVPAPPRRPELPDRTGTRPTPALIAGHSALECLLTFVLLFGVTTIVRWVAGPSPISDAVPQIRLQLLIIGGCVGLLLVGLILSRPGRTSGGHINPAISLAM
;
A
#
# COMPACT_ATOMS: atom_id res chain seq x y z
N MET A 1 7.08 6.77 -66.23
CA MET A 1 7.88 6.89 -64.99
C MET A 1 6.99 7.50 -63.91
N THR A 2 6.29 6.69 -63.14
CA THR A 2 5.45 7.13 -62.02
C THR A 2 6.24 7.01 -60.72
N ALA A 3 6.47 8.14 -60.06
CA ALA A 3 7.21 8.20 -58.80
C ALA A 3 6.44 7.48 -57.69
N VAL A 4 7.10 6.57 -56.98
CA VAL A 4 6.57 5.92 -55.78
C VAL A 4 6.56 6.96 -54.65
N PRO A 5 5.43 7.20 -53.97
CA PRO A 5 5.37 8.12 -52.85
C PRO A 5 6.16 7.57 -51.65
N ALA A 6 6.91 8.45 -50.98
CA ALA A 6 7.70 8.10 -49.81
C ALA A 6 6.81 7.56 -48.67
N PRO A 7 7.27 6.56 -47.90
CA PRO A 7 6.50 5.99 -46.80
C PRO A 7 6.22 7.06 -45.72
N PRO A 8 5.04 7.00 -45.07
CA PRO A 8 4.68 7.95 -44.03
C PRO A 8 5.68 7.87 -42.88
N ARG A 9 6.19 9.02 -42.46
CA ARG A 9 7.09 9.15 -41.30
C ARG A 9 6.36 8.58 -40.08
N ARG A 10 6.89 7.51 -39.48
CA ARG A 10 6.33 6.96 -38.24
C ARG A 10 6.26 8.09 -37.21
N PRO A 11 5.19 8.18 -36.40
CA PRO A 11 5.20 9.04 -35.23
C PRO A 11 6.43 8.68 -34.40
N GLU A 12 7.32 9.65 -34.12
CA GLU A 12 8.29 9.50 -33.05
C GLU A 12 7.47 9.21 -31.80
N LEU A 13 7.55 7.96 -31.32
CA LEU A 13 7.10 7.65 -29.98
C LEU A 13 7.86 8.62 -29.06
N PRO A 14 7.17 9.34 -28.17
CA PRO A 14 7.84 10.20 -27.22
C PRO A 14 8.95 9.38 -26.57
N ASP A 15 10.16 9.92 -26.69
CA ASP A 15 11.36 9.37 -26.08
C ASP A 15 11.01 9.04 -24.63
N ARG A 16 10.89 7.73 -24.33
CA ARG A 16 10.86 7.24 -22.95
C ARG A 16 12.28 7.37 -22.43
N THR A 17 12.82 8.59 -22.40
CA THR A 17 14.02 8.91 -21.66
C THR A 17 13.67 8.63 -20.23
N GLY A 18 14.13 7.47 -19.75
CA GLY A 18 14.02 7.06 -18.36
C GLY A 18 14.74 8.07 -17.49
N THR A 19 14.03 9.12 -17.09
CA THR A 19 14.44 10.01 -16.01
C THR A 19 14.55 9.12 -14.78
N ARG A 20 15.80 8.79 -14.41
CA ARG A 20 16.05 8.08 -13.15
C ARG A 20 15.38 8.88 -12.04
N PRO A 21 14.56 8.23 -11.19
CA PRO A 21 13.95 8.92 -10.07
C PRO A 21 15.05 9.55 -9.21
N THR A 22 14.85 10.81 -8.83
CA THR A 22 15.82 11.51 -7.99
C THR A 22 15.83 10.88 -6.59
N PRO A 23 16.99 10.86 -5.90
CA PRO A 23 17.10 10.23 -4.58
C PRO A 23 16.12 10.80 -3.54
N ALA A 24 15.78 12.09 -3.63
CA ALA A 24 14.78 12.72 -2.77
C ALA A 24 13.37 12.15 -2.99
N LEU A 25 13.02 11.81 -4.23
CA LEU A 25 11.73 11.24 -4.61
C LEU A 25 11.61 9.79 -4.09
N ILE A 26 12.71 9.03 -4.21
CA ILE A 26 12.84 7.68 -3.64
C ILE A 26 12.68 7.73 -2.11
N ALA A 27 13.43 8.59 -1.44
CA ALA A 27 13.36 8.74 0.02
C ALA A 27 11.95 9.15 0.49
N GLY A 28 11.27 10.03 -0.25
CA GLY A 28 9.89 10.41 0.02
C GLY A 28 8.91 9.23 -0.06
N HIS A 29 9.00 8.41 -1.11
CA HIS A 29 8.17 7.21 -1.22
C HIS A 29 8.49 6.18 -0.13
N SER A 30 9.77 5.95 0.17
CA SER A 30 10.16 5.02 1.25
C SER A 30 9.68 5.48 2.63
N ALA A 31 9.74 6.79 2.92
CA ALA A 31 9.23 7.34 4.17
C ALA A 31 7.70 7.19 4.28
N LEU A 32 6.97 7.37 3.17
CA LEU A 32 5.53 7.11 3.12
C LEU A 32 5.22 5.63 3.39
N GLU A 33 5.93 4.69 2.76
CA GLU A 33 5.73 3.26 3.01
C GLU A 33 6.05 2.88 4.46
N CYS A 34 7.10 3.45 5.04
CA CYS A 34 7.45 3.26 6.44
C CYS A 34 6.33 3.78 7.36
N LEU A 35 5.82 4.98 7.11
CA LEU A 35 4.71 5.55 7.88
C LEU A 35 3.43 4.71 7.76
N LEU A 36 3.08 4.27 6.56
CA LEU A 36 1.88 3.43 6.36
C LEU A 36 2.03 2.09 7.07
N THR A 37 3.21 1.49 7.02
CA THR A 37 3.52 0.25 7.74
C THR A 37 3.45 0.46 9.25
N PHE A 38 4.00 1.57 9.76
CA PHE A 38 3.90 1.94 11.17
C PHE A 38 2.43 2.08 11.60
N VAL A 39 1.60 2.79 10.83
CA VAL A 39 0.17 2.96 11.11
C VAL A 39 -0.55 1.60 11.08
N LEU A 40 -0.23 0.73 10.12
CA LEU A 40 -0.79 -0.62 10.06
C LEU A 40 -0.45 -1.43 11.31
N LEU A 41 0.84 -1.53 11.64
CA LEU A 41 1.31 -2.31 12.79
C LEU A 41 0.77 -1.76 14.10
N PHE A 42 0.80 -0.43 14.28
CA PHE A 42 0.23 0.22 15.45
C PHE A 42 -1.27 -0.04 15.57
N GLY A 43 -2.01 0.10 14.47
CA GLY A 43 -3.45 -0.16 14.46
C GLY A 43 -3.78 -1.63 14.77
N VAL A 44 -3.12 -2.58 14.10
CA VAL A 44 -3.30 -4.03 14.33
C VAL A 44 -2.99 -4.41 15.77
N THR A 45 -1.83 -4.01 16.28
CA THR A 45 -1.41 -4.33 17.66
C THR A 45 -2.34 -3.70 18.69
N THR A 46 -2.81 -2.47 18.45
CA THR A 46 -3.80 -1.82 19.30
C THR A 46 -5.12 -2.59 19.29
N ILE A 47 -5.67 -2.93 18.12
CA ILE A 47 -6.92 -3.71 17.99
C ILE A 47 -6.79 -5.03 18.76
N VAL A 48 -5.72 -5.80 18.53
CA VAL A 48 -5.51 -7.09 19.19
C VAL A 48 -5.36 -6.90 20.70
N ARG A 49 -4.59 -5.89 21.15
CA ARG A 49 -4.37 -5.62 22.58
C ARG A 49 -5.67 -5.32 23.33
N TRP A 50 -6.59 -4.60 22.70
CA TRP A 50 -7.88 -4.26 23.30
C TRP A 50 -8.90 -5.40 23.18
N VAL A 51 -8.92 -6.16 22.08
CA VAL A 51 -9.96 -7.19 21.88
C VAL A 51 -9.61 -8.52 22.56
N ALA A 52 -8.33 -8.92 22.57
CA ALA A 52 -7.88 -10.21 23.11
C ALA A 52 -7.03 -10.09 24.39
N GLY A 53 -6.55 -8.88 24.72
CA GLY A 53 -5.84 -8.63 25.98
C GLY A 53 -6.78 -8.19 27.09
N PRO A 54 -6.31 -8.17 28.36
CA PRO A 54 -7.11 -7.72 29.49
C PRO A 54 -7.58 -6.29 29.26
N SER A 55 -8.89 -6.13 29.07
CA SER A 55 -9.57 -4.88 28.74
C SER A 55 -11.10 -5.06 28.91
N PRO A 56 -11.86 -3.97 29.10
CA PRO A 56 -13.33 -4.03 29.19
C PRO A 56 -14.01 -4.65 27.95
N ILE A 57 -13.38 -4.53 26.77
CA ILE A 57 -13.89 -5.07 25.50
C ILE A 57 -13.75 -6.59 25.48
N SER A 58 -12.61 -7.12 25.97
CA SER A 58 -12.39 -8.55 26.09
C SER A 58 -13.34 -9.18 27.11
N ASP A 59 -13.62 -8.47 28.21
CA ASP A 59 -14.55 -8.95 29.26
C ASP A 59 -16.00 -8.99 28.76
N ALA A 60 -16.40 -8.04 27.91
CA ALA A 60 -17.71 -8.03 27.28
C ALA A 60 -17.89 -9.12 26.20
N VAL A 61 -16.80 -9.65 25.65
CA VAL A 61 -16.80 -10.63 24.56
C VAL A 61 -15.88 -11.82 24.90
N PRO A 62 -16.29 -12.72 25.81
CA PRO A 62 -15.45 -13.84 26.26
C PRO A 62 -15.28 -14.96 25.22
N GLN A 63 -16.10 -14.97 24.16
CA GLN A 63 -16.06 -16.02 23.13
C GLN A 63 -14.94 -15.74 22.10
N ILE A 64 -13.92 -16.61 22.08
CA ILE A 64 -12.73 -16.47 21.23
C ILE A 64 -13.05 -16.33 19.73
N ARG A 65 -14.06 -17.04 19.23
CA ARG A 65 -14.49 -16.95 17.81
C ARG A 65 -14.99 -15.56 17.45
N LEU A 66 -15.69 -14.90 18.37
CA LEU A 66 -16.20 -13.56 18.17
C LEU A 66 -15.09 -12.51 18.28
N GLN A 67 -14.13 -12.70 19.19
CA GLN A 67 -12.91 -11.88 19.25
C GLN A 67 -12.13 -11.93 17.94
N LEU A 68 -11.92 -13.13 17.39
CA LEU A 68 -11.24 -13.32 16.09
C LEU A 68 -11.99 -12.66 14.94
N LEU A 69 -13.33 -12.73 14.93
CA LEU A 69 -14.16 -12.06 13.92
C LEU A 69 -14.01 -10.53 14.00
N ILE A 70 -14.04 -9.96 15.21
CA ILE A 70 -13.88 -8.53 15.44
C ILE A 70 -12.47 -8.08 15.02
N ILE A 71 -11.43 -8.81 15.45
CA ILE A 71 -10.04 -8.51 15.07
C ILE A 71 -9.89 -8.56 13.56
N GLY A 72 -10.33 -9.65 12.92
CA GLY A 72 -10.24 -9.81 11.47
C GLY A 72 -10.99 -8.71 10.71
N GLY A 73 -12.20 -8.38 11.14
CA GLY A 73 -13.00 -7.31 10.53
C GLY A 73 -12.36 -5.93 10.65
N CYS A 74 -11.92 -5.55 11.86
CA CYS A 74 -11.27 -4.27 12.10
C CYS A 74 -9.92 -4.15 11.37
N VAL A 75 -9.10 -5.19 11.40
CA VAL A 75 -7.80 -5.22 10.70
C VAL A 75 -8.00 -5.18 9.19
N GLY A 76 -8.97 -5.92 8.65
CA GLY A 76 -9.30 -5.88 7.23
C GLY A 76 -9.72 -4.49 6.77
N LEU A 77 -10.61 -3.83 7.54
CA LEU A 77 -11.05 -2.46 7.24
C LEU A 77 -9.90 -1.46 7.30
N LEU A 78 -9.03 -1.58 8.30
CA LEU A 78 -7.83 -0.75 8.44
C LEU A 78 -6.91 -0.90 7.22
N LEU A 79 -6.67 -2.14 6.79
CA LEU A 79 -5.82 -2.44 5.64
C LEU A 79 -6.42 -1.88 4.34
N VAL A 80 -7.71 -2.09 4.10
CA VAL A 80 -8.42 -1.52 2.94
C VAL A 80 -8.34 0.01 2.95
N GLY A 81 -8.56 0.64 4.10
CA GLY A 81 -8.46 2.10 4.26
C GLY A 81 -7.06 2.62 3.93
N LEU A 82 -6.03 1.94 4.42
CA LEU A 82 -4.62 2.27 4.16
C LEU A 82 -4.25 2.11 2.67
N ILE A 83 -4.68 1.03 2.02
CA ILE A 83 -4.40 0.78 0.59
C ILE A 83 -5.09 1.83 -0.29
N LEU A 84 -6.37 2.13 -0.03
CA LEU A 84 -7.15 3.09 -0.84
C LEU A 84 -6.81 4.55 -0.55
N SER A 85 -6.12 4.83 0.56
CA SER A 85 -5.69 6.16 0.95
C SER A 85 -4.81 6.82 -0.11
N ARG A 86 -4.85 8.16 -0.20
CA ARG A 86 -3.97 8.92 -1.11
C ARG A 86 -2.50 8.50 -1.03
N PRO A 87 -1.86 8.37 0.15
CA PRO A 87 -0.46 7.94 0.23
C PRO A 87 -0.25 6.47 -0.16
N GLY A 88 -1.23 5.58 0.09
CA GLY A 88 -1.18 4.19 -0.37
C GLY A 88 -1.16 4.09 -1.90
N ARG A 89 -1.94 4.94 -2.58
CA ARG A 89 -1.94 4.99 -4.05
C ARG A 89 -0.69 5.65 -4.64
N THR A 90 -0.05 6.59 -3.94
CA THR A 90 1.17 7.25 -4.46
C THR A 90 2.45 6.44 -4.22
N SER A 91 2.54 5.60 -3.19
CA SER A 91 3.77 4.82 -2.93
C SER A 91 3.86 3.52 -3.72
N GLY A 92 2.74 3.02 -4.26
CA GLY A 92 2.61 1.64 -4.77
C GLY A 92 1.90 0.70 -3.79
N GLY A 93 1.70 1.13 -2.53
CA GLY A 93 0.82 0.45 -1.59
C GLY A 93 1.38 -0.85 -1.01
N HIS A 94 2.70 -1.03 -1.00
CA HIS A 94 3.31 -2.26 -0.47
C HIS A 94 3.03 -2.44 1.02
N ILE A 95 3.20 -1.38 1.83
CA ILE A 95 2.85 -1.31 3.28
C ILE A 95 3.49 -2.47 4.10
N ASN A 96 4.48 -3.16 3.52
CA ASN A 96 5.07 -4.36 4.06
C ASN A 96 6.45 -4.57 3.42
N PRO A 97 7.54 -4.57 4.20
CA PRO A 97 8.88 -4.80 3.67
C PRO A 97 9.03 -6.15 2.95
N ALA A 98 8.24 -7.17 3.30
CA ALA A 98 8.25 -8.45 2.58
C ALA A 98 7.66 -8.35 1.16
N ILE A 99 6.70 -7.44 0.94
CA ILE A 99 6.12 -7.19 -0.39
C ILE A 99 7.07 -6.30 -1.20
N SER A 100 7.65 -5.27 -0.57
CA SER A 100 8.65 -4.41 -1.21
C SER A 100 9.93 -5.15 -1.64
N LEU A 101 10.23 -6.30 -1.02
CA LEU A 101 11.36 -7.16 -1.43
C LEU A 101 10.98 -8.19 -2.51
N ALA A 102 9.70 -8.48 -2.68
CA ALA A 102 9.22 -9.51 -3.61
C ALA A 102 8.98 -8.97 -5.04
N MET A 103 8.92 -7.65 -5.21
CA MET A 103 8.74 -6.95 -6.50
C MET A 103 9.93 -6.05 -6.80
#